data_AF-A0A915M7K7-F1
#
_entry.id   AF-A0A915M7K7-F1
#
_cell.length_a   1.000
_cell.length_b   1.000
_cell.length_c   1.000
_cell.angle_alpha   90.00
_cell.angle_beta   90.00
_cell.angle_gamma   90.00
#
_symmetry.space_group_name_H-M   'P 1'
#
loop_
_entity.id
_entity.type
_entity.pdbx_description
1 polymer ?
#
loop_
_entity_poly.entity_id
_entity_poly.type
_entity_poly.pdbx_seq_one_letter_code
_entity_poly.pdbx_strand_id
1 'polypeptide(L)'
;EFKCESGVQCISKFWLCDGDHDCFDGSDEFNCVKSKCPAKQKVCKDGQCIDENLWCDGTEDCHDGSDEKNCTSPIKLSTQTCNADTEYTCPESPTR
;
A
#
# COMPACT_ATOMS: atom_id res chain seq x y z
N GLU A 1 2.17 4.22 -27.19
CA GLU A 1 3.29 5.10 -26.83
C GLU A 1 2.82 6.17 -25.84
N PHE A 2 3.75 6.73 -25.07
CA PHE A 2 3.59 7.91 -24.22
C PHE A 2 4.54 8.98 -24.75
N LYS A 3 4.08 10.22 -24.84
CA LYS A 3 4.91 11.35 -25.29
C LYS A 3 5.44 12.07 -24.06
N CYS A 4 6.77 12.14 -23.94
CA CYS A 4 7.44 12.88 -22.87
C CYS A 4 6.96 14.33 -22.81
N GLU A 5 7.05 14.97 -21.66
CA GLU A 5 6.57 16.36 -21.47
C GLU A 5 7.37 17.36 -22.32
N SER A 6 8.66 17.10 -22.53
CA SER A 6 9.52 17.81 -23.50
C SER A 6 8.99 17.75 -24.94
N GLY A 7 8.14 16.78 -25.26
CA GLY A 7 7.43 16.65 -26.52
C GLY A 7 8.28 16.22 -27.73
N VAL A 8 9.58 16.01 -27.52
CA VAL A 8 10.55 15.58 -28.55
C VAL A 8 10.74 14.06 -28.60
N GLN A 9 10.31 13.33 -27.56
CA GLN A 9 10.51 11.89 -27.43
C GLN A 9 9.20 11.18 -27.09
N CYS A 10 9.01 10.00 -27.69
CA CYS A 10 7.95 9.07 -27.36
C CYS A 10 8.57 7.78 -26.80
N ILE A 11 8.09 7.34 -25.65
CA ILE A 11 8.51 6.10 -24.98
C ILE A 11 7.34 5.12 -24.89
N SER A 12 7.61 3.91 -24.43
CA SER A 12 6.54 2.95 -24.15
C SER A 12 5.79 3.36 -22.88
N LYS A 13 4.50 3.03 -22.80
CA LYS A 13 3.75 3.25 -21.54
C LYS A 13 4.23 2.37 -20.40
N PHE A 14 4.99 1.32 -20.71
CA PHE A 14 5.64 0.45 -19.73
C PHE A 14 6.85 1.12 -19.07
N TRP A 15 7.38 2.18 -19.68
CA TRP A 15 8.57 2.93 -19.26
C TRP A 15 8.16 4.21 -18.51
N LEU A 16 6.94 4.19 -17.96
CA LEU A 16 6.42 5.26 -17.13
C LEU A 16 6.52 4.76 -15.69
N CYS A 17 7.16 5.54 -14.83
CA CYS A 17 7.31 5.20 -13.42
C CYS A 17 8.05 3.88 -13.18
N ASP A 18 8.96 3.48 -14.06
CA ASP A 18 9.68 2.21 -13.91
C ASP A 18 10.97 2.38 -13.07
N GLY A 19 11.29 3.62 -12.71
CA GLY A 19 12.44 3.99 -11.89
C GLY A 19 13.68 4.36 -12.70
N ASP A 20 13.63 4.28 -14.02
CA ASP A 20 14.69 4.75 -14.92
C ASP A 20 14.25 6.04 -15.63
N HIS A 21 15.21 6.93 -15.92
CA HIS A 21 14.92 8.16 -16.65
C HIS A 21 14.94 7.87 -18.15
N ASP A 22 13.84 7.38 -18.68
CA ASP A 22 13.72 7.09 -20.10
C ASP A 22 13.47 8.34 -20.93
N CYS A 23 12.75 9.35 -20.42
CA CYS A 23 12.71 10.66 -21.08
C CYS A 23 13.99 11.46 -20.77
N PHE A 24 14.48 12.20 -21.77
CA PHE A 24 15.61 13.15 -21.59
C PHE A 24 15.41 14.16 -20.45
N ASP A 25 14.16 14.52 -20.18
CA ASP A 25 13.77 15.45 -19.12
C ASP A 25 13.39 14.73 -17.82
N GLY A 26 13.39 13.39 -17.79
CA GLY A 26 12.90 12.54 -16.70
C GLY A 26 11.39 12.64 -16.48
N SER A 27 10.65 13.25 -17.40
CA SER A 27 9.22 13.55 -17.23
C SER A 27 8.34 12.31 -17.00
N ASP A 28 8.79 11.16 -17.50
CA ASP A 28 8.25 9.84 -17.25
C ASP A 28 8.30 9.40 -15.78
N GLU A 29 9.26 9.92 -15.01
CA GLU A 29 9.44 9.66 -13.59
C GLU A 29 8.96 10.83 -12.70
N PHE A 30 8.87 12.05 -13.23
CA PHE A 30 8.51 13.27 -12.46
C PHE A 30 7.02 13.39 -12.11
N ASN A 31 6.13 13.18 -13.09
CA ASN A 31 4.69 13.19 -12.85
C ASN A 31 4.12 11.78 -12.75
N CYS A 32 4.97 10.85 -12.29
CA CYS A 32 4.44 9.66 -11.71
C CYS A 32 3.60 10.09 -10.51
N VAL A 33 2.27 9.98 -10.63
CA VAL A 33 1.44 9.86 -9.44
C VAL A 33 2.00 8.63 -8.78
N LYS A 34 2.94 8.84 -7.85
CA LYS A 34 3.37 7.85 -6.89
C LYS A 34 2.09 7.51 -6.17
N SER A 35 1.31 6.59 -6.72
CA SER A 35 0.70 5.55 -5.92
C SER A 35 1.89 5.06 -5.11
N LYS A 36 2.10 5.67 -3.94
CA LYS A 36 3.32 5.47 -3.14
C LYS A 36 3.55 3.99 -2.89
N CYS A 37 2.49 3.22 -3.06
CA CYS A 37 2.43 1.79 -3.03
C CYS A 37 1.91 1.23 -4.36
N PRO A 38 2.40 0.05 -4.79
CA PRO A 38 1.88 -0.70 -5.94
C PRO A 38 0.37 -0.97 -5.85
N ALA A 39 -0.21 -1.40 -6.96
CA ALA A 39 -1.62 -1.78 -7.02
C ALA A 39 -1.95 -2.79 -5.91
N LYS A 40 -3.06 -2.56 -5.19
CA LYS A 40 -3.53 -3.30 -4.00
C LYS A 40 -2.80 -3.03 -2.69
N GLN A 41 -2.02 -1.96 -2.62
CA GLN A 41 -1.42 -1.51 -1.37
C GLN A 41 -1.90 -0.11 -0.98
N LYS A 42 -1.99 0.12 0.33
CA LYS A 42 -2.38 1.38 0.95
C LYS A 42 -1.18 2.02 1.62
N VAL A 43 -1.10 3.34 1.54
CA VAL A 43 -0.04 4.10 2.18
C VAL A 43 -0.45 4.51 3.58
N CYS A 44 0.36 4.13 4.56
CA CYS A 44 0.32 4.63 5.92
C CYS A 44 0.60 6.13 5.94
N LYS A 45 0.20 6.80 7.03
CA LYS A 45 0.49 8.22 7.24
C LYS A 45 2.00 8.52 7.30
N ASP A 46 2.77 7.57 7.80
CA ASP A 46 4.25 7.61 7.83
C ASP A 46 4.88 7.44 6.44
N GLY A 47 4.11 6.97 5.45
CA GLY A 47 4.60 6.69 4.10
C GLY A 47 4.95 5.23 3.82
N GLN A 48 4.86 4.36 4.83
CA GLN A 48 4.95 2.91 4.66
C GLN A 48 3.81 2.38 3.79
N CYS A 49 4.09 1.35 3.00
CA CYS A 49 3.11 0.66 2.19
C CYS A 49 2.75 -0.68 2.81
N ILE A 50 1.45 -0.89 3.02
CA ILE A 50 0.89 -2.15 3.50
C ILE A 50 -0.15 -2.66 2.52
N ASP A 51 -0.45 -3.96 2.56
CA ASP A 51 -1.48 -4.54 1.70
C ASP A 51 -2.86 -3.97 2.02
N GLU A 52 -3.73 -3.84 1.02
CA GLU A 52 -5.10 -3.35 1.24
C GLU A 52 -5.91 -4.23 2.21
N ASN A 53 -5.53 -5.51 2.33
CA ASN A 53 -6.16 -6.46 3.27
C ASN A 53 -5.72 -6.27 4.71
N LEU A 54 -4.57 -5.61 4.93
CA LEU A 54 -4.05 -5.26 6.27
C LEU A 54 -4.63 -3.93 6.75
N TRP A 55 -5.42 -3.25 5.94
CA TRP A 55 -6.04 -1.99 6.33
C TRP A 55 -7.33 -2.26 7.11
N CYS A 56 -7.39 -1.86 8.39
CA CYS A 56 -8.52 -2.15 9.27
C CYS A 56 -8.72 -3.65 9.48
N ASP A 57 -7.63 -4.38 9.74
CA ASP A 57 -7.62 -5.84 9.95
C ASP A 57 -7.61 -6.23 11.45
N GLY A 58 -7.40 -5.26 12.33
CA GLY A 58 -7.30 -5.44 13.79
C GLY A 58 -5.86 -5.51 14.30
N THR A 59 -4.87 -5.43 13.41
CA THR A 59 -3.44 -5.48 13.70
C THR A 59 -2.79 -4.16 13.30
N GLU A 60 -1.83 -3.69 14.09
CA GLU A 60 -1.04 -2.50 13.75
C GLU A 60 0.05 -2.88 12.73
N ASP A 61 -0.27 -2.86 11.44
CA ASP A 61 0.70 -3.13 10.37
C ASP A 61 1.49 -1.88 9.97
N CYS A 62 0.89 -0.69 10.07
CA CYS A 62 1.63 0.56 9.95
C CYS A 62 2.50 0.82 11.19
N HIS A 63 3.71 1.34 11.01
CA HIS A 63 4.57 1.77 12.13
C HIS A 63 3.91 2.81 13.06
N ASP A 64 3.04 3.66 12.49
CA ASP A 64 2.27 4.66 13.24
C ASP A 64 0.88 4.13 13.69
N GLY A 65 0.52 2.87 13.39
CA GLY A 65 -0.83 2.30 13.61
C GLY A 65 -1.94 3.06 12.88
N SER A 66 -1.59 3.77 11.80
CA SER A 66 -2.52 4.64 11.06
C SER A 66 -3.58 3.88 10.27
N ASP A 67 -3.28 2.64 9.91
CA ASP A 67 -4.18 1.65 9.32
C ASP A 67 -5.37 1.31 10.22
N GLU A 68 -5.18 1.23 11.54
CA GLU A 68 -6.24 0.86 12.49
C GLU A 68 -6.94 2.08 13.15
N LYS A 69 -6.33 3.27 13.09
CA LYS A 69 -6.84 4.48 13.76
C LYS A 69 -8.01 5.19 13.05
N ASN A 70 -8.26 4.90 11.78
CA ASN A 70 -9.29 5.60 10.99
C ASN A 70 -10.26 4.64 10.27
N CYS A 71 -10.66 3.57 10.96
CA CYS A 71 -11.58 2.57 10.44
C CYS A 71 -13.04 2.95 10.71
N THR A 72 -13.73 3.46 9.69
CA THR A 72 -15.17 3.81 9.76
C THR A 72 -16.10 2.62 9.55
N SER A 73 -15.55 1.45 9.20
CA SER A 73 -16.29 0.20 8.97
C SER A 73 -15.91 -0.83 10.04
N PRO A 74 -16.77 -1.82 10.33
CA PRO A 74 -16.34 -2.96 11.15
C PRO A 74 -15.09 -3.53 10.49
N ILE A 75 -14.07 -3.75 11.32
CA ILE A 75 -12.78 -4.33 10.96
C ILE A 75 -13.06 -5.42 9.92
N LYS A 76 -12.29 -5.40 8.82
CA LYS A 76 -12.19 -6.53 7.87
C LYS A 76 -11.49 -7.67 8.61
N LEU A 77 -12.09 -8.07 9.71
CA LEU A 77 -11.97 -9.36 10.30
C LEU A 77 -12.54 -10.27 9.21
N SER A 78 -11.67 -10.62 8.25
CA SER A 78 -11.70 -11.95 7.67
C SER A 78 -11.89 -12.83 8.87
N THR A 79 -13.12 -13.28 9.02
CA THR A 79 -13.67 -13.77 10.27
C THR A 79 -12.70 -14.76 10.88
N GLN A 80 -11.88 -14.30 11.82
CA GLN A 80 -11.27 -15.16 12.83
C GLN A 80 -12.40 -15.54 13.79
N THR A 81 -13.45 -16.16 13.24
CA THR A 81 -14.23 -17.11 13.98
C THR A 81 -13.26 -18.26 14.17
N CYS A 82 -12.44 -18.22 15.23
CA CYS A 82 -11.76 -19.43 15.66
C CYS A 82 -12.84 -20.49 15.70
N ASN A 83 -12.69 -21.52 14.87
CA ASN A 83 -13.62 -22.64 14.89
C ASN A 83 -13.53 -23.22 16.30
N ALA A 84 -14.61 -23.07 17.08
CA ALA A 84 -14.70 -23.44 18.49
C ALA A 84 -14.49 -24.94 18.75
N ASP A 85 -14.34 -25.74 17.68
CA ASP A 85 -14.07 -27.16 17.71
C ASP A 85 -12.57 -27.49 17.60
N THR A 86 -11.77 -26.64 16.94
CA THR A 86 -10.39 -26.99 16.55
C THR A 86 -9.32 -25.96 16.91
N GLU A 87 -9.67 -24.76 17.41
CA GLU A 87 -8.69 -23.70 17.68
C GLU A 87 -8.89 -23.02 19.05
N TYR A 88 -7.77 -22.65 19.69
CA TYR A 88 -7.73 -21.94 20.97
C TYR A 88 -6.94 -20.63 20.82
N THR A 89 -7.55 -19.50 21.17
CA THR A 89 -6.90 -18.19 21.11
C THR A 89 -5.90 -18.06 22.27
N CYS A 90 -4.63 -17.75 21.97
CA CYS A 90 -3.64 -17.51 23.01
C CYS A 90 -4.01 -16.22 23.77
N PRO A 91 -4.00 -16.21 25.12
CA PRO A 91 -4.16 -14.98 25.87
C PRO A 91 -2.99 -14.06 25.53
N GLU A 92 -3.33 -12.85 25.13
CA GLU A 92 -2.40 -11.78 24.80
C GLU A 92 -1.43 -11.62 25.97
N SER A 93 -0.13 -11.74 25.66
CA SER A 93 0.91 -11.70 26.68
C SER A 93 0.83 -10.36 27.42
N PRO A 94 0.77 -10.35 28.78
CA PRO A 94 0.80 -9.10 29.51
C PRO A 94 2.15 -8.42 29.29
N THR A 95 2.12 -7.28 28.62
CA THR A 95 3.25 -6.36 28.52
C THR A 95 3.59 -5.86 29.93
N ARG A 96 4.66 -6.43 30.49
CA ARG A 96 5.51 -6.04 31.63
C ARG A 96 4.97 -5.04 32.67
#